data_AF-A0A8D8TAE9-F1
#
_entry.id   AF-A0A8D8TAE9-F1
#
_cell.length_a   1.000
_cell.length_b   1.000
_cell.length_c   1.000
_cell.angle_alpha   90.00
_cell.angle_beta   90.00
_cell.angle_gamma   90.00
#
_symmetry.space_group_name_H-M   'P 1'
#
loop_
_entity.id
_entity.type
_entity.pdbx_description
1 polymer ?
#
loop_
_entity_poly.entity_id
_entity_poly.type
_entity_poly.pdbx_seq_one_letter_code
_entity_poly.pdbx_strand_id
1 'polypeptide(L)'
;MQDATIEMARQMLDQARYPNIVQARVEVEELGRRRGRWQPLVEAEDLRFPQMGFEELKSFTFGIFQINLAPGYIQDNLIDTRQAEFQYDQDSEAGFIRIRFYSRYRGGTRHQLWIAYDDEPLEEDDFILGTYCTCQTGARTLGTCAHVAAVLWYLGYAKNPVNDVKYPPTILLDEVLDVRNVLE
;
A
#
# COMPACT_ATOMS: atom_id res chain seq x y z
N MET A 1 10.82 -9.76 -17.64
CA MET A 1 9.70 -9.52 -18.59
C MET A 1 9.56 -10.74 -19.49
N GLN A 2 9.22 -11.87 -18.87
CA GLN A 2 8.77 -13.14 -19.45
C GLN A 2 7.68 -13.48 -18.42
N ASP A 3 6.40 -13.15 -18.61
CA ASP A 3 5.49 -13.62 -19.65
C ASP A 3 4.31 -12.63 -19.77
N ALA A 4 4.40 -11.64 -20.68
CA ALA A 4 3.24 -10.79 -20.97
C ALA A 4 2.34 -11.53 -21.97
N THR A 5 1.29 -12.19 -21.48
CA THR A 5 0.34 -12.91 -22.34
C THR A 5 -0.62 -11.93 -23.01
N ILE A 6 -1.16 -12.29 -24.18
CA ILE A 6 -2.20 -11.51 -24.88
C ILE A 6 -3.42 -11.30 -23.98
N GLU A 7 -3.70 -12.26 -23.10
CA GLU A 7 -4.79 -12.22 -22.13
C GLU A 7 -4.58 -11.15 -21.06
N MET A 8 -3.39 -11.09 -20.44
CA MET A 8 -3.04 -10.01 -19.51
C MET A 8 -3.14 -8.63 -20.18
N ALA A 9 -2.69 -8.50 -21.43
CA ALA A 9 -2.79 -7.24 -22.17
C ALA A 9 -4.26 -6.82 -22.41
N ARG A 10 -5.16 -7.78 -22.66
CA ARG A 10 -6.60 -7.51 -22.80
C ARG A 10 -7.24 -7.12 -21.47
N GLN A 11 -6.92 -7.81 -20.38
CA GLN A 11 -7.38 -7.46 -19.03
C GLN A 11 -6.95 -6.05 -18.65
N MET A 12 -5.68 -5.69 -18.91
CA MET A 12 -5.18 -4.34 -18.66
C MET A 12 -5.95 -3.30 -19.48
N LEU A 13 -6.17 -3.56 -20.77
CA LEU A 13 -6.93 -2.65 -21.63
C LEU A 13 -8.39 -2.47 -21.18
N ASP A 14 -9.00 -3.50 -20.60
CA ASP A 14 -10.35 -3.42 -20.07
C ASP A 14 -10.41 -2.63 -18.77
N GLN A 15 -9.54 -2.93 -17.80
CA GLN A 15 -9.44 -2.20 -16.53
C GLN A 15 -9.08 -0.71 -16.72
N ALA A 16 -8.27 -0.37 -17.72
CA ALA A 16 -7.97 1.03 -18.06
C ALA A 16 -9.19 1.86 -18.48
N ARG A 17 -10.30 1.21 -18.87
CA ARG A 17 -11.53 1.90 -19.31
C ARG A 17 -12.43 2.31 -18.16
N TYR A 18 -12.29 1.65 -17.01
CA TYR A 18 -13.12 1.93 -15.86
C TYR A 18 -12.50 3.04 -15.00
N PRO A 19 -13.31 3.93 -14.43
CA PRO A 19 -12.82 4.91 -13.47
C PRO A 19 -12.43 4.22 -12.16
N ASN A 20 -11.50 4.83 -11.42
CA ASN A 20 -11.16 4.37 -10.08
C ASN A 20 -12.34 4.67 -9.13
N ILE A 21 -13.11 3.64 -8.77
CA ILE A 21 -14.31 3.77 -7.93
C ILE A 21 -13.97 4.28 -6.52
N VAL A 22 -12.81 3.91 -5.98
CA VAL A 22 -12.36 4.36 -4.65
C VAL A 22 -11.99 5.83 -4.70
N GLN A 23 -11.30 6.27 -5.75
CA GLN A 23 -11.05 7.69 -5.98
C GLN A 23 -12.35 8.48 -6.06
N ALA A 24 -13.30 8.03 -6.89
CA ALA A 24 -14.58 8.70 -7.06
C ALA A 24 -15.32 8.84 -5.72
N ARG A 25 -15.36 7.77 -4.92
CA ARG A 25 -15.94 7.80 -3.57
C ARG A 25 -15.23 8.83 -2.67
N VAL A 26 -13.90 8.78 -2.60
CA VAL A 26 -13.10 9.67 -1.76
C VAL A 26 -13.33 11.14 -2.10
N GLU A 27 -13.47 11.46 -3.38
CA GLU A 27 -13.70 12.82 -3.87
C GLU A 27 -15.13 13.30 -3.60
N VAL A 28 -16.15 12.48 -3.92
CA VAL A 28 -17.57 12.81 -3.71
C VAL A 28 -17.90 13.00 -2.22
N GLU A 29 -17.37 12.12 -1.38
CA GLU A 29 -17.63 12.14 0.07
C GLU A 29 -16.65 13.03 0.87
N GLU A 30 -15.70 13.67 0.19
CA GLU A 30 -14.62 14.48 0.74
C GLU A 30 -13.81 13.78 1.86
N LEU A 31 -13.59 12.47 1.72
CA LEU A 31 -12.98 11.64 2.76
C LEU A 31 -11.57 12.11 3.13
N GLY A 32 -10.83 12.70 2.18
CA GLY A 32 -9.50 13.26 2.41
C GLY A 32 -9.46 14.40 3.42
N ARG A 33 -10.57 15.15 3.58
CA ARG A 33 -10.70 16.30 4.49
C ARG A 33 -11.27 15.94 5.85
N ARG A 34 -11.92 14.78 5.98
CA ARG A 34 -12.49 14.31 7.25
C ARG A 34 -11.38 14.17 8.30
N ARG A 35 -11.68 14.59 9.53
CA ARG A 35 -10.81 14.37 10.69
C ARG A 35 -10.74 12.87 10.96
N GLY A 36 -9.53 12.34 11.11
CA GLY A 36 -9.30 10.94 11.45
C GLY A 36 -8.74 10.79 12.86
N ARG A 37 -8.94 9.62 13.44
CA ARG A 37 -8.35 9.18 14.72
C ARG A 37 -7.19 8.25 14.41
N TRP A 38 -6.01 8.83 14.36
CA TRP A 38 -4.82 8.18 13.80
C TRP A 38 -4.06 7.38 14.83
N GLN A 39 -3.71 6.14 14.48
CA GLN A 39 -2.84 5.28 15.27
C GLN A 39 -1.79 4.64 14.35
N PRO A 40 -0.57 4.36 14.85
CA PRO A 40 0.42 3.61 14.08
C PRO A 40 -0.14 2.31 13.52
N LEU A 41 0.16 2.02 12.25
CA LEU A 41 -0.32 0.83 11.56
C LEU A 41 0.17 -0.47 12.22
N VAL A 42 1.36 -0.43 12.83
CA VAL A 42 1.94 -1.57 13.56
C VAL A 42 1.19 -1.93 14.84
N GLU A 43 0.46 -0.97 15.41
CA GLU A 43 -0.37 -1.17 16.60
C GLU A 43 -1.82 -1.51 16.25
N ALA A 44 -2.13 -1.69 14.95
CA ALA A 44 -3.45 -2.06 14.46
C ALA A 44 -3.73 -3.56 14.67
N GLU A 45 -3.73 -4.02 15.92
CA GLU A 45 -3.92 -5.44 16.26
C GLU A 45 -5.31 -5.94 15.84
N ASP A 46 -6.36 -5.15 16.12
CA ASP A 46 -7.76 -5.47 15.83
C ASP A 46 -8.16 -5.26 14.35
N LEU A 47 -7.28 -4.70 13.53
CA LEU A 47 -7.57 -4.46 12.13
C LEU A 47 -7.60 -5.80 11.37
N ARG A 48 -8.80 -6.24 11.03
CA ARG A 48 -9.03 -7.37 10.13
C ARG A 48 -8.72 -6.96 8.70
N PHE A 49 -7.85 -7.73 8.05
CA PHE A 49 -7.45 -7.54 6.67
C PHE A 49 -7.27 -8.91 6.01
N PRO A 50 -7.64 -9.08 4.74
CA PRO A 50 -7.52 -10.34 4.04
C PRO A 50 -6.06 -10.80 4.00
N GLN A 51 -5.85 -12.10 4.22
CA GLN A 51 -4.54 -12.71 4.00
C GLN A 51 -4.30 -12.80 2.50
N MET A 52 -3.13 -12.36 2.06
CA MET A 52 -2.74 -12.37 0.65
C MET A 52 -1.44 -13.16 0.51
N GLY A 53 -1.43 -14.09 -0.43
CA GLY A 53 -0.24 -14.75 -0.94
C GLY A 53 0.61 -13.84 -1.81
N PHE A 54 1.85 -14.26 -2.05
CA PHE A 54 2.80 -13.48 -2.83
C PHE A 54 2.39 -13.34 -4.30
N GLU A 55 1.79 -14.38 -4.90
CA GLU A 55 1.33 -14.34 -6.28
C GLU A 55 0.09 -13.44 -6.47
N GLU A 56 -0.82 -13.39 -5.50
CA GLU A 56 -1.94 -12.44 -5.49
C GLU A 56 -1.44 -11.00 -5.44
N LEU A 57 -0.50 -10.70 -4.53
CA LEU A 57 0.15 -9.39 -4.48
C LEU A 57 0.78 -9.03 -5.82
N LYS A 58 1.53 -9.96 -6.43
CA LYS A 58 2.23 -9.75 -7.69
C LYS A 58 1.27 -9.54 -8.86
N SER A 59 0.15 -10.24 -8.86
CA SER A 59 -0.95 -10.03 -9.80
C SER A 59 -1.52 -8.61 -9.64
N PHE A 60 -1.89 -8.23 -8.41
CA PHE A 60 -2.50 -6.94 -8.11
C PHE A 60 -1.58 -5.74 -8.41
N THR A 61 -0.28 -5.84 -8.11
CA THR A 61 0.70 -4.79 -8.40
C THR A 61 1.16 -4.78 -9.85
N PHE A 62 0.70 -5.72 -10.68
CA PHE A 62 1.14 -5.95 -12.05
C PHE A 62 2.67 -6.10 -12.14
N GLY A 63 3.26 -6.81 -11.17
CA GLY A 63 4.67 -7.15 -11.16
C GLY A 63 5.37 -6.93 -9.82
N ILE A 64 6.53 -7.58 -9.70
CA ILE A 64 7.30 -7.68 -8.45
C ILE A 64 7.97 -6.38 -8.01
N PHE A 65 8.15 -5.41 -8.91
CA PHE A 65 8.96 -4.22 -8.62
C PHE A 65 8.41 -3.42 -7.45
N GLN A 66 7.10 -3.16 -7.40
CA GLN A 66 6.49 -2.42 -6.30
C GLN A 66 6.54 -3.21 -4.98
N ILE A 67 6.45 -4.54 -5.04
CA ILE A 67 6.54 -5.43 -3.88
C ILE A 67 7.96 -5.43 -3.32
N ASN A 68 8.99 -5.46 -4.16
CA ASN A 68 10.37 -5.40 -3.69
C ASN A 68 10.73 -4.08 -2.99
N LEU A 69 10.01 -3.00 -3.29
CA LEU A 69 10.17 -1.72 -2.60
C LEU A 69 9.36 -1.64 -1.29
N ALA A 70 8.32 -2.46 -1.15
CA ALA A 70 7.44 -2.45 0.02
C ALA A 70 8.20 -2.54 1.36
N PRO A 71 9.21 -3.42 1.52
CA PRO A 71 9.92 -3.50 2.78
C PRO A 71 10.62 -2.20 3.19
N GLY A 72 11.29 -1.56 2.21
CA GLY A 72 11.99 -0.29 2.41
C GLY A 72 11.02 0.83 2.77
N TYR A 73 9.87 0.93 2.10
CA TYR A 73 8.85 1.91 2.46
C TYR A 73 8.33 1.74 3.88
N ILE A 74 8.03 0.51 4.31
CA ILE A 74 7.56 0.29 5.69
C ILE A 74 8.69 0.54 6.70
N GLN A 75 9.92 0.07 6.45
CA GLN A 75 11.06 0.25 7.35
C GLN A 75 11.48 1.71 7.51
N ASP A 76 11.54 2.45 6.41
CA ASP A 76 11.76 3.90 6.40
C ASP A 76 10.71 4.63 7.24
N ASN A 77 9.51 4.06 7.31
CA ASN A 77 8.43 4.59 8.13
C ASN A 77 8.45 4.09 9.59
N LEU A 78 9.36 3.21 9.99
CA LEU A 78 9.47 2.69 11.37
C LEU A 78 10.71 3.22 12.10
N ILE A 79 11.78 3.58 11.39
CA ILE A 79 13.07 3.94 12.00
C ILE A 79 13.21 5.45 12.21
N ASP A 80 12.53 6.27 11.42
CA ASP A 80 12.59 7.72 11.55
C ASP A 80 11.59 8.23 12.60
N THR A 81 12.04 8.14 13.86
CA THR A 81 11.40 8.60 15.12
C THR A 81 10.84 10.03 15.13
N ARG A 82 10.87 10.78 14.03
CA ARG A 82 10.45 12.19 14.01
C ARG A 82 9.20 12.53 13.23
N GLN A 83 8.71 11.70 12.29
CA GLN A 83 7.47 12.06 11.58
C GLN A 83 6.87 11.06 10.58
N ALA A 84 7.55 9.99 10.18
CA ALA A 84 7.12 9.19 9.03
C ALA A 84 6.53 7.85 9.45
N GLU A 85 5.42 7.76 10.19
CA GLU A 85 4.77 6.47 10.44
C GLU A 85 3.55 6.31 9.53
N PHE A 86 3.38 5.12 8.92
CA PHE A 86 2.08 4.74 8.39
C PHE A 86 1.09 4.70 9.54
N GLN A 87 0.01 5.46 9.43
CA GLN A 87 -1.02 5.55 10.46
C GLN A 87 -2.37 5.24 9.85
N TYR A 88 -3.10 4.33 10.47
CA TYR A 88 -4.46 3.99 10.08
C TYR A 88 -5.47 4.87 10.85
N ASP A 89 -6.59 5.16 10.21
CA ASP A 89 -7.72 5.87 10.81
C ASP A 89 -8.61 4.85 11.54
N GLN A 90 -8.67 4.90 12.87
CA GLN A 90 -9.47 3.98 13.69
C GLN A 90 -10.98 4.14 13.47
N ASP A 91 -11.41 5.25 12.85
CA ASP A 91 -12.81 5.51 12.52
C ASP A 91 -13.15 5.03 11.10
N SER A 92 -12.24 4.30 10.45
CA SER A 92 -12.50 3.59 9.20
C SER A 92 -13.64 2.60 9.37
N GLU A 93 -14.52 2.51 8.36
CA GLU A 93 -15.58 1.50 8.32
C GLU A 93 -15.01 0.12 7.96
N ALA A 94 -15.75 -0.94 8.28
CA ALA A 94 -15.37 -2.30 7.90
C ALA A 94 -15.24 -2.42 6.38
N GLY A 95 -14.20 -3.13 5.91
CA GLY A 95 -13.92 -3.29 4.48
C GLY A 95 -13.42 -2.03 3.77
N PHE A 96 -13.18 -0.92 4.47
CA PHE A 96 -12.69 0.31 3.85
C PHE A 96 -11.75 1.09 4.76
N ILE A 97 -10.45 0.84 4.62
CA ILE A 97 -9.43 1.48 5.47
C ILE A 97 -8.90 2.76 4.86
N ARG A 98 -8.60 3.72 5.74
CA ARG A 98 -7.87 4.94 5.40
C ARG A 98 -6.55 4.98 6.12
N ILE A 99 -5.48 5.24 5.38
CA ILE A 99 -4.12 5.34 5.91
C ILE A 99 -3.51 6.67 5.50
N ARG A 100 -2.70 7.25 6.39
CA ARG A 100 -1.85 8.42 6.10
C ARG A 100 -0.39 8.10 6.35
N PHE A 101 0.47 8.80 5.64
CA PHE A 101 1.92 8.71 5.79
C PHE A 101 2.58 9.96 5.19
N TYR A 102 3.86 10.16 5.49
CA TYR A 102 4.66 11.22 4.89
C TYR A 102 5.55 10.63 3.81
N SER A 103 5.47 11.16 2.59
CA SER A 103 6.40 10.76 1.54
C SER A 103 7.68 11.60 1.62
N ARG A 104 8.83 10.92 1.55
CA ARG A 104 10.15 11.54 1.43
C ARG A 104 10.39 12.12 0.03
N TYR A 105 9.63 11.70 -0.98
CA TYR A 105 9.78 12.17 -2.34
C TYR A 105 9.25 13.61 -2.47
N ARG A 106 10.18 14.57 -2.57
CA ARG A 106 9.93 16.02 -2.72
C ARG A 106 9.13 16.66 -1.56
N GLY A 107 9.80 16.85 -0.43
CA GLY A 107 9.42 17.90 0.53
C GLY A 107 8.49 17.48 1.68
N GLY A 108 8.44 16.19 2.05
CA GLY A 108 7.67 15.76 3.23
C GLY A 108 6.16 15.89 3.05
N THR A 109 5.66 15.69 1.83
CA THR A 109 4.24 15.82 1.55
C THR A 109 3.47 14.69 2.25
N ARG A 110 2.44 15.07 3.02
CA ARG A 110 1.54 14.11 3.65
C ARG A 110 0.58 13.55 2.60
N HIS A 111 0.64 12.25 2.39
CA HIS A 111 -0.28 11.54 1.53
C HIS A 111 -1.30 10.76 2.35
N GLN A 112 -2.39 10.40 1.68
CA GLN A 112 -3.40 9.49 2.20
C GLN A 112 -3.66 8.42 1.15
N LEU A 113 -4.05 7.24 1.61
CA LEU A 113 -4.53 6.18 0.75
C LEU A 113 -5.74 5.49 1.37
N TRP A 114 -6.52 4.87 0.49
CA TRP A 114 -7.72 4.10 0.81
C TRP A 114 -7.65 2.75 0.13
N ILE A 115 -8.09 1.73 0.84
CA ILE A 115 -8.20 0.36 0.33
C ILE A 115 -9.59 -0.13 0.68
N ALA A 116 -10.36 -0.46 -0.36
CA ALA A 116 -11.62 -1.18 -0.24
C ALA A 116 -11.32 -2.68 -0.37
N TYR A 117 -11.84 -3.47 0.55
CA TYR A 117 -11.61 -4.91 0.60
C TYR A 117 -12.81 -5.65 1.19
N ASP A 118 -12.89 -6.94 0.88
CA ASP A 118 -13.78 -7.90 1.51
C ASP A 118 -12.95 -8.75 2.49
N ASP A 119 -13.35 -8.79 3.75
CA ASP A 119 -12.69 -9.61 4.77
C ASP A 119 -13.24 -11.04 4.86
N GLU A 120 -14.31 -11.35 4.10
CA GLU A 120 -14.92 -12.68 3.98
C GLU A 120 -15.40 -12.96 2.53
N PRO A 121 -14.53 -12.94 1.50
CA PRO A 121 -15.02 -13.09 0.14
C PRO A 121 -15.53 -14.49 -0.16
N LEU A 122 -16.45 -14.53 -1.14
CA LEU A 122 -17.06 -15.75 -1.63
C LEU A 122 -16.15 -16.56 -2.56
N GLU A 123 -15.17 -15.90 -3.20
CA GLU A 123 -14.21 -16.50 -4.12
C GLU A 123 -12.78 -16.25 -3.62
N GLU A 124 -11.92 -17.27 -3.70
CA GLU A 124 -10.49 -17.14 -3.47
C GLU A 124 -9.92 -16.23 -4.58
N ASP A 125 -9.21 -15.16 -4.20
CA ASP A 125 -8.53 -14.14 -5.03
C ASP A 125 -9.24 -12.78 -5.24
N ASP A 126 -10.46 -12.56 -4.70
CA ASP A 126 -11.23 -11.32 -4.93
C ASP A 126 -11.36 -10.40 -3.68
N PHE A 127 -10.35 -10.42 -2.82
CA PHE A 127 -10.38 -9.70 -1.54
C PHE A 127 -10.21 -8.18 -1.66
N ILE A 128 -9.53 -7.66 -2.69
CA ILE A 128 -9.25 -6.22 -2.83
C ILE A 128 -10.14 -5.60 -3.92
N LEU A 129 -11.16 -4.87 -3.48
CA LEU A 129 -12.17 -4.25 -4.35
C LEU A 129 -11.67 -2.98 -5.04
N GLY A 130 -10.65 -2.33 -4.48
CA GLY A 130 -10.02 -1.17 -5.12
C GLY A 130 -9.11 -0.39 -4.19
N THR A 131 -8.25 0.45 -4.78
CA THR A 131 -7.32 1.29 -4.02
C THR A 131 -7.23 2.69 -4.61
N TYR A 132 -6.93 3.67 -3.76
CA TYR A 132 -6.61 5.03 -4.20
C TYR A 132 -5.55 5.62 -3.28
N CYS A 133 -4.56 6.30 -3.85
CA CYS A 133 -3.59 7.07 -3.08
C CYS A 133 -3.45 8.48 -3.66
N THR A 134 -3.32 9.49 -2.79
CA THR A 134 -3.15 10.90 -3.20
C THR A 134 -1.77 11.23 -3.78
N CYS A 135 -0.89 10.23 -3.93
CA CYS A 135 0.38 10.43 -4.64
C CYS A 135 0.15 10.56 -6.15
N GLN A 136 1.16 11.07 -6.86
CA GLN A 136 1.06 11.36 -8.30
C GLN A 136 0.58 10.17 -9.16
N THR A 137 0.86 8.94 -8.75
CA THR A 137 0.51 7.71 -9.48
C THR A 137 -0.59 6.89 -8.81
N GLY A 138 -1.16 7.37 -7.71
CA GLY A 138 -2.08 6.58 -6.88
C GLY A 138 -3.53 6.54 -7.35
N ALA A 139 -3.88 7.32 -8.39
CA ALA A 139 -5.19 7.29 -9.06
C ALA A 139 -5.30 6.22 -10.15
N ARG A 140 -4.19 5.55 -10.51
CA ARG A 140 -4.17 4.57 -11.60
C ARG A 140 -5.11 3.41 -11.27
N THR A 141 -5.81 2.93 -12.30
CA THR A 141 -6.61 1.69 -12.25
C THR A 141 -5.82 0.45 -12.67
N LEU A 142 -4.63 0.66 -13.25
CA LEU A 142 -3.68 -0.38 -13.60
C LEU A 142 -2.41 -0.26 -12.78
N GLY A 143 -2.05 -1.35 -12.11
CA GLY A 143 -0.95 -1.37 -11.16
C GLY A 143 -1.23 -0.47 -9.95
N THR A 144 -0.25 -0.40 -9.07
CA THR A 144 -0.34 0.40 -7.84
C THR A 144 0.85 1.33 -7.72
N CYS A 145 0.72 2.35 -6.88
CA CYS A 145 1.88 3.08 -6.40
C CYS A 145 2.60 2.25 -5.33
N ALA A 146 3.88 2.54 -5.11
CA ALA A 146 4.69 1.87 -4.09
C ALA A 146 4.07 1.95 -2.69
N HIS A 147 3.34 3.04 -2.39
CA HIS A 147 2.68 3.21 -1.10
C HIS A 147 1.53 2.22 -0.87
N VAL A 148 0.70 2.00 -1.89
CA VAL A 148 -0.38 1.01 -1.82
C VAL A 148 0.21 -0.39 -1.74
N ALA A 149 1.21 -0.70 -2.58
CA ALA A 149 1.91 -1.98 -2.53
C ALA A 149 2.52 -2.26 -1.15
N ALA A 150 3.12 -1.24 -0.50
CA ALA A 150 3.68 -1.34 0.83
C ALA A 150 2.65 -1.73 1.89
N VAL A 151 1.47 -1.08 1.87
CA VAL A 151 0.38 -1.40 2.80
C VAL A 151 -0.19 -2.79 2.56
N LEU A 152 -0.47 -3.14 1.30
CA LEU A 152 -1.00 -4.47 0.95
C LEU A 152 -0.04 -5.58 1.36
N TRP A 153 1.25 -5.40 1.07
CA TRP A 153 2.27 -6.36 1.47
C TRP A 153 2.40 -6.46 3.00
N TYR A 154 2.36 -5.34 3.72
CA TYR A 154 2.47 -5.39 5.19
C TYR A 154 1.27 -6.07 5.84
N LEU A 155 0.05 -5.59 5.53
CA LEU A 155 -1.18 -6.08 6.16
C LEU A 155 -1.58 -7.48 5.68
N GLY A 156 -1.47 -7.75 4.38
CA GLY A 156 -1.92 -9.01 3.78
C GLY A 156 -0.90 -10.14 3.85
N TYR A 157 0.41 -9.83 3.81
CA TYR A 157 1.46 -10.84 3.71
C TYR A 157 2.41 -10.85 4.92
N ALA A 158 3.07 -9.73 5.24
CA ALA A 158 4.16 -9.71 6.22
C ALA A 158 3.69 -9.89 7.67
N LYS A 159 2.50 -9.38 8.03
CA LYS A 159 1.92 -9.55 9.38
C LYS A 159 1.51 -10.99 9.67
N ASN A 160 1.37 -11.84 8.64
CA ASN A 160 0.98 -13.24 8.83
C ASN A 160 2.12 -14.04 9.49
N PRO A 161 1.91 -14.62 10.69
CA PRO A 161 2.94 -15.37 11.41
C PRO A 161 3.54 -16.55 10.62
N VAL A 162 2.79 -17.10 9.66
CA VAL A 162 3.22 -18.24 8.82
C VAL A 162 4.35 -17.84 7.87
N ASN A 163 4.43 -16.57 7.47
CA ASN A 163 5.38 -16.10 6.46
C ASN A 163 6.79 -15.77 7.03
N ASP A 164 6.99 -15.86 8.36
CA ASP A 164 8.26 -15.59 9.08
C ASP A 164 9.03 -14.36 8.57
N VAL A 165 8.31 -13.29 8.24
CA VAL A 165 8.91 -12.05 7.74
C VAL A 165 9.50 -11.28 8.91
N LYS A 166 10.83 -11.27 9.05
CA LYS A 166 11.53 -10.54 10.12
C LYS A 166 11.66 -9.05 9.80
N TYR A 167 11.12 -8.20 10.68
CA TYR A 167 11.15 -6.74 10.58
C TYR A 167 11.95 -6.07 11.73
N PRO A 168 12.97 -5.25 11.45
CA PRO A 168 14.01 -5.45 10.44
C PRO A 168 15.37 -5.86 11.06
N PRO A 169 16.20 -6.63 10.34
CA PRO A 169 17.65 -6.64 10.54
C PRO A 169 18.23 -5.32 10.02
N THR A 170 18.99 -4.62 10.86
CA THR A 170 19.61 -3.31 10.65
C THR A 170 20.54 -3.22 9.42
N ILE A 171 20.90 -4.36 8.84
CA ILE A 171 21.97 -4.52 7.84
C ILE A 171 21.64 -3.87 6.48
N LEU A 172 20.37 -3.79 6.09
CA LEU A 172 19.96 -3.19 4.80
C LEU A 172 20.01 -1.65 4.78
N LEU A 173 20.11 -0.99 5.93
CA LEU A 173 20.24 0.47 6.03
C LEU A 173 21.69 0.93 5.82
N ASP A 174 22.66 0.11 6.21
CA ASP A 174 24.08 0.44 6.08
C ASP A 174 24.54 0.35 4.61
N GLU A 175 23.86 -0.46 3.79
CA GLU A 175 24.17 -0.60 2.36
C GLU A 175 23.48 0.44 1.49
N VAL A 176 22.36 1.02 1.94
CA VAL A 176 21.63 2.09 1.25
C VAL A 176 21.86 3.43 1.96
N LEU A 177 23.14 3.74 2.24
CA LEU A 177 23.54 5.10 2.58
C LEU A 177 23.26 6.01 1.38
N ASP A 178 22.38 6.98 1.61
CA ASP A 178 22.00 8.04 0.67
C ASP A 178 23.25 8.73 0.09
N VAL A 179 23.38 8.72 -1.25
CA VAL A 179 24.47 9.39 -1.99
C VAL A 179 24.49 10.91 -1.71
N ARG A 180 23.47 11.46 -1.05
CA ARG A 180 23.44 12.86 -0.59
C ARG A 180 24.28 13.16 0.65
N ASN A 181 24.72 12.16 1.42
CA ASN A 181 25.55 12.40 2.61
C ASN A 181 27.07 12.41 2.32
N VAL A 182 27.49 12.49 1.05
CA VAL A 182 28.92 12.49 0.67
C VAL A 182 29.47 13.91 0.43
N LEU A 183 28.75 14.95 0.86
CA LEU A 183 29.20 16.35 0.75
C LEU A 183 28.97 17.12 2.05
N GLU A 184 29.71 16.76 3.10
CA GLU A 184 30.12 17.68 4.17
C GLU A 184 31.61 17.48 4.49
#